data_AF-A0A6A6SQU0-F1
#
_entry.id   AF-A0A6A6SQU0-F1
#
_cell.length_a   1.000
_cell.length_b   1.000
_cell.length_c   1.000
_cell.angle_alpha   90.00
_cell.angle_beta   90.00
_cell.angle_gamma   90.00
#
_symmetry.space_group_name_H-M   'P 1'
#
loop_
_entity.id
_entity.type
_entity.pdbx_description
1 polymer ?
#
loop_
_entity_poly.entity_id
_entity_poly.type
_entity_poly.pdbx_seq_one_letter_code
_entity_poly.pdbx_strand_id
1 'polypeptide(L)'
;ASNAAWELLYPKGGTFFSHRPEVPQRSTLSVFHQLHCLDAIRQAYYTAYNAAMRGEKLDADSIPEMAGEEHVKHCVELIRQSLTCMADRTIEMKNQEGGVTGFGTTHQCADYEELVRRVEQWHRENGEDMEVESTHAHHQHPH
;
A
#
# COMPACT_ATOMS: atom_id res chain seq x y z
N ALA A 1 4.55 1.42 13.14
CA ALA A 1 4.07 0.08 12.72
C ALA A 1 5.27 -0.73 12.21
N SER A 2 5.35 -2.02 12.53
CA SER A 2 6.41 -2.91 12.03
C SER A 2 6.14 -3.32 10.57
N ASN A 3 7.16 -3.79 9.85
CA ASN A 3 6.98 -4.35 8.49
C ASN A 3 5.99 -5.54 8.50
N ALA A 4 5.97 -6.34 9.57
CA ALA A 4 5.04 -7.45 9.71
C ALA A 4 3.56 -7.02 9.66
N ALA A 5 3.23 -5.82 10.17
CA ALA A 5 1.86 -5.32 10.09
C ALA A 5 1.43 -4.97 8.66
N TRP A 6 2.38 -4.65 7.78
CA TRP A 6 2.13 -4.34 6.37
C TRP A 6 1.96 -5.61 5.54
N GLU A 7 2.78 -6.61 5.77
CA GLU A 7 2.68 -7.91 5.07
C GLU A 7 1.32 -8.57 5.26
N LEU A 8 0.70 -8.39 6.44
CA LEU A 8 -0.62 -8.95 6.75
C LEU A 8 -1.77 -8.32 5.95
N LEU A 9 -1.54 -7.20 5.25
CA LEU A 9 -2.56 -6.57 4.43
C LEU A 9 -2.66 -7.24 3.05
N TYR A 10 -1.64 -7.96 2.59
CA TYR A 10 -1.63 -8.50 1.24
C TYR A 10 -2.15 -9.94 1.17
N PRO A 11 -2.87 -10.31 0.09
CA PRO A 11 -3.30 -11.68 -0.13
C PRO A 11 -2.09 -12.62 -0.31
N LYS A 12 -2.24 -13.85 0.14
CA LYS A 12 -1.28 -14.91 -0.20
C LYS A 12 -1.32 -15.17 -1.72
N GLY A 13 -0.13 -15.25 -2.33
CA GLY A 13 0.04 -15.33 -3.78
C GLY A 13 0.14 -13.96 -4.48
N GLY A 14 0.18 -12.86 -3.72
CA GLY A 14 0.39 -11.51 -4.22
C GLY A 14 -0.89 -10.74 -4.49
N THR A 15 -0.75 -9.58 -5.11
CA THR A 15 -1.86 -8.62 -5.30
C THR A 15 -2.38 -8.57 -6.73
N PHE A 16 -1.68 -9.22 -7.66
CA PHE A 16 -2.03 -9.29 -9.07
C PHE A 16 -2.70 -10.62 -9.39
N PHE A 17 -3.89 -10.57 -9.99
CA PHE A 17 -4.71 -11.74 -10.29
C PHE A 17 -5.41 -11.58 -11.64
N SER A 18 -5.90 -12.68 -12.19
CA SER A 18 -6.88 -12.69 -13.27
C SER A 18 -8.07 -13.58 -12.87
N HIS A 19 -9.23 -13.48 -13.50
CA HIS A 19 -10.34 -14.42 -13.31
C HIS A 19 -11.29 -14.30 -14.49
N ARG A 20 -11.51 -15.37 -15.25
CA ARG A 20 -12.36 -15.29 -16.45
C ARG A 20 -13.81 -15.65 -16.14
N PRO A 21 -14.79 -14.92 -16.71
CA PRO A 21 -14.65 -13.85 -17.72
C PRO A 21 -14.43 -12.42 -17.19
N GLU A 22 -14.53 -12.16 -15.89
CA GLU A 22 -14.67 -10.82 -15.29
C GLU A 22 -13.39 -9.96 -15.37
N VAL A 23 -12.23 -10.58 -15.14
CA VAL A 23 -10.90 -9.96 -15.09
C VAL A 23 -9.96 -10.78 -16.00
N PRO A 24 -10.12 -10.70 -17.33
CA PRO A 24 -9.42 -11.57 -18.27
C PRO A 24 -7.91 -11.29 -18.39
N GLN A 25 -7.45 -10.15 -17.89
CA GLN A 25 -6.06 -9.72 -17.89
C GLN A 25 -5.55 -9.58 -16.46
N ARG A 26 -4.29 -9.97 -16.21
CA ARG A 26 -3.65 -9.85 -14.90
C ARG A 26 -3.67 -8.40 -14.44
N SER A 27 -4.40 -8.15 -13.36
CA SER A 27 -4.73 -6.83 -12.83
C SER A 27 -4.62 -6.83 -11.32
N THR A 28 -4.68 -5.67 -10.68
CA THR A 28 -4.72 -5.56 -9.21
C THR A 28 -5.93 -4.75 -8.77
N LEU A 29 -6.42 -5.01 -7.56
CA LEU A 29 -7.42 -4.14 -6.93
C LEU A 29 -6.74 -2.82 -6.53
N SER A 30 -7.45 -1.71 -6.74
CA SER A 30 -6.91 -0.36 -6.46
C SER A 30 -6.42 -0.22 -5.02
N VAL A 31 -7.09 -0.86 -4.05
CA VAL A 31 -6.68 -0.83 -2.63
C VAL A 31 -5.29 -1.39 -2.39
N PHE A 32 -4.86 -2.42 -3.13
CA PHE A 32 -3.51 -2.98 -2.98
C PHE A 32 -2.45 -2.04 -3.55
N HIS A 33 -2.74 -1.36 -4.66
CA HIS A 33 -1.83 -0.34 -5.20
C HIS A 33 -1.71 0.85 -4.23
N GLN A 34 -2.83 1.27 -3.64
CA GLN A 34 -2.83 2.33 -2.62
C GLN A 34 -1.99 1.93 -1.40
N LEU A 35 -2.15 0.71 -0.88
CA LEU A 35 -1.35 0.23 0.25
C LEU A 35 0.14 0.13 -0.09
N HIS A 36 0.47 -0.34 -1.29
CA HIS A 36 1.84 -0.36 -1.81
C HIS A 36 2.45 1.05 -1.84
N CYS A 37 1.70 2.02 -2.37
CA CYS A 37 2.13 3.42 -2.42
C CYS A 37 2.32 4.04 -1.02
N LEU A 38 1.42 3.73 -0.08
CA LEU A 38 1.55 4.21 1.29
C LEU A 38 2.77 3.59 1.99
N ASP A 39 3.08 2.32 1.71
CA ASP A 39 4.28 1.66 2.21
C ASP A 39 5.56 2.26 1.61
N ALA A 40 5.58 2.57 0.31
CA ALA A 40 6.68 3.25 -0.35
C ALA A 40 6.97 4.63 0.28
N ILE A 41 5.93 5.43 0.55
CA ILE A 41 6.06 6.70 1.29
C ILE A 41 6.62 6.48 2.69
N ARG A 42 6.14 5.45 3.40
CA ARG A 42 6.64 5.09 4.74
C ARG A 42 8.13 4.75 4.69
N GLN A 43 8.57 3.94 3.73
CA GLN A 43 9.96 3.56 3.56
C GLN A 43 10.83 4.80 3.25
N ALA A 44 10.38 5.66 2.33
CA ALA A 44 11.06 6.92 2.01
C ALA A 44 11.25 7.81 3.25
N TYR A 45 10.18 7.96 4.06
CA TYR A 45 10.24 8.72 5.31
C TYR A 45 11.29 8.17 6.27
N TYR A 46 11.30 6.85 6.54
CA TYR A 46 12.25 6.27 7.48
C TYR A 46 13.69 6.28 6.95
N THR A 47 13.90 6.11 5.65
CA THR A 47 15.23 6.25 5.03
C THR A 47 15.77 7.65 5.25
N ALA A 48 14.98 8.69 4.93
CA ALA A 48 15.36 10.08 5.13
C ALA A 48 15.58 10.42 6.61
N TYR A 49 14.66 10.02 7.48
CA TYR A 49 14.74 10.27 8.91
C TYR A 49 15.99 9.62 9.53
N ASN A 50 16.25 8.36 9.22
CA ASN A 50 17.39 7.64 9.77
C ASN A 50 18.73 8.21 9.30
N ALA A 51 18.85 8.61 8.03
CA ALA A 51 20.04 9.29 7.53
C ALA A 51 20.26 10.64 8.24
N ALA A 52 19.20 11.42 8.42
CA ALA A 52 19.25 12.69 9.16
C ALA A 52 19.71 12.49 10.62
N MET A 53 19.18 11.47 11.30
CA MET A 53 19.57 11.15 12.68
C MET A 53 21.02 10.67 12.80
N ARG A 54 21.60 10.10 11.74
CA ARG A 54 23.02 9.70 11.68
C ARG A 54 23.94 10.80 11.13
N GLY A 55 23.38 11.93 10.66
CA GLY A 55 24.16 12.99 10.00
C GLY A 55 24.72 12.56 8.64
N GLU A 56 24.11 11.55 8.02
CA GLU A 56 24.52 11.03 6.71
C GLU A 56 23.92 11.87 5.59
N LYS A 57 24.71 12.10 4.54
CA LYS A 57 24.18 12.62 3.28
C LYS A 57 23.61 11.44 2.48
N LEU A 58 22.36 11.55 2.06
CA LEU A 58 21.79 10.67 1.07
C LEU A 58 22.22 11.15 -0.32
N ASP A 59 22.88 10.28 -1.06
CA ASP A 59 23.04 10.45 -2.51
C ASP A 59 21.84 9.80 -3.22
N ALA A 60 21.60 10.17 -4.48
CA ALA A 60 20.46 9.65 -5.23
C ALA A 60 20.54 8.12 -5.44
N ASP A 61 21.75 7.59 -5.55
CA ASP A 61 22.01 6.18 -5.84
C ASP A 61 21.82 5.27 -4.60
N SER A 62 21.90 5.82 -3.38
CA SER A 62 21.65 5.12 -2.12
C SER A 62 20.19 5.10 -1.69
N ILE A 63 19.34 5.86 -2.37
CA ILE A 63 17.89 5.83 -2.14
C ILE A 63 17.30 4.67 -2.93
N PRO A 64 16.62 3.71 -2.28
CA PRO A 64 15.91 2.65 -2.99
C PRO A 64 14.94 3.25 -4.01
N GLU A 65 14.79 2.63 -5.18
CA GLU A 65 13.91 3.13 -6.26
C GLU A 65 12.50 3.48 -5.76
N MET A 66 11.94 2.63 -4.90
CA MET A 66 10.61 2.83 -4.28
C MET A 66 10.52 4.09 -3.40
N ALA A 67 11.63 4.51 -2.83
CA ALA A 67 11.75 5.71 -2.01
C ALA A 67 12.23 6.93 -2.83
N GLY A 68 12.47 6.76 -4.13
CA GLY A 68 12.89 7.81 -5.04
C GLY A 68 11.80 8.88 -5.23
N GLU A 69 12.23 10.09 -5.56
CA GLU A 69 11.35 11.27 -5.65
C GLU A 69 10.17 11.07 -6.60
N GLU A 70 10.43 10.60 -7.83
CA GLU A 70 9.38 10.43 -8.84
C GLU A 70 8.36 9.35 -8.45
N HIS A 71 8.84 8.25 -7.86
CA HIS A 71 7.96 7.18 -7.37
C HIS A 71 7.08 7.68 -6.22
N VAL A 72 7.67 8.40 -5.25
CA VAL A 72 6.95 8.98 -4.11
C VAL A 72 5.95 10.04 -4.57
N LYS A 73 6.26 10.87 -5.56
CA LYS A 73 5.31 11.84 -6.15
C LYS A 73 4.08 11.13 -6.72
N HIS A 74 4.28 10.07 -7.51
CA HIS A 74 3.19 9.26 -8.04
C HIS A 74 2.33 8.67 -6.91
N CYS A 75 2.98 8.11 -5.89
CA CYS A 75 2.33 7.52 -4.73
C CYS A 75 1.46 8.53 -3.97
N VAL A 76 1.99 9.73 -3.70
CA VAL A 76 1.25 10.79 -3.01
C VAL A 76 0.01 11.20 -3.81
N GLU A 77 0.13 11.33 -5.13
CA GLU A 77 -0.98 11.70 -6.00
C GLU A 77 -2.05 10.60 -6.07
N LEU A 78 -1.63 9.33 -6.13
CA LEU A 78 -2.56 8.19 -6.10
C LEU A 78 -3.35 8.14 -4.78
N ILE A 79 -2.67 8.31 -3.64
CA ILE A 79 -3.31 8.34 -2.32
C ILE A 79 -4.29 9.52 -2.22
N ARG A 80 -3.88 10.71 -2.68
CA ARG A 80 -4.75 11.89 -2.73
C ARG A 80 -6.04 11.59 -3.50
N GLN A 81 -5.93 10.98 -4.69
CA GLN A 81 -7.08 10.61 -5.50
C GLN A 81 -7.98 9.58 -4.79
N SER A 82 -7.40 8.55 -4.17
CA SER A 82 -8.16 7.55 -3.41
C SER A 82 -8.96 8.17 -2.27
N LEU A 83 -8.31 9.00 -1.43
CA LEU A 83 -8.95 9.68 -0.30
C LEU A 83 -10.10 10.59 -0.77
N THR A 84 -9.98 11.22 -1.94
CA THR A 84 -11.08 12.02 -2.50
C THR A 84 -12.19 11.19 -3.14
N CYS A 85 -11.87 10.02 -3.69
CA CYS A 85 -12.83 9.13 -4.34
C CYS A 85 -13.70 8.38 -3.31
N MET A 86 -13.07 7.92 -2.23
CA MET A 86 -13.72 7.21 -1.12
C MET A 86 -13.53 8.00 0.17
N ALA A 87 -14.03 9.24 0.18
CA ALA A 87 -13.92 10.12 1.34
C ALA A 87 -14.63 9.52 2.56
N ASP A 88 -13.87 9.30 3.62
CA ASP A 88 -14.44 8.93 4.91
C ASP A 88 -15.25 10.12 5.46
N ARG A 89 -16.53 9.88 5.74
CA ARG A 89 -17.50 10.90 6.19
C ARG A 89 -17.72 10.87 7.69
N THR A 90 -16.93 10.08 8.41
CA THR A 90 -16.97 9.97 9.86
C THR A 90 -16.61 11.31 10.51
N ILE A 91 -17.43 11.77 11.45
CA ILE A 91 -17.20 13.02 12.17
C ILE A 91 -16.29 12.75 13.36
N GLU A 92 -15.13 13.39 13.38
CA GLU A 92 -14.22 13.36 14.53
C GLU A 92 -14.44 14.54 15.46
N MET A 93 -14.58 14.23 16.76
CA MET A 93 -14.75 15.25 17.79
C MET A 93 -13.39 15.80 18.21
N LYS A 94 -13.33 17.11 18.45
CA LYS A 94 -12.11 17.77 18.95
C LYS A 94 -11.74 17.24 20.34
N ASN A 95 -10.44 17.04 20.55
CA ASN A 95 -9.88 16.82 21.87
C ASN A 95 -9.82 18.15 22.66
N GLN A 96 -9.40 18.07 23.93
CA GLN A 96 -9.30 19.23 24.83
C GLN A 96 -8.27 20.27 24.35
N GLU A 97 -7.33 19.87 23.49
CA GLU A 97 -6.29 20.72 22.90
C GLU A 97 -6.74 21.37 21.58
N GLY A 98 -7.96 21.08 21.11
CA GLY A 98 -8.56 21.66 19.91
C GLY A 98 -8.22 20.94 18.60
N GLY A 99 -7.49 19.83 18.64
CA GLY A 99 -7.15 18.96 17.50
C GLY A 99 -8.09 17.74 17.38
N VAL A 100 -7.92 16.95 16.32
CA VAL A 100 -8.55 15.64 16.14
C VAL A 100 -7.46 14.56 16.11
N THR A 101 -7.71 13.39 16.68
CA THR A 101 -6.69 12.35 16.85
C THR A 101 -6.73 11.28 15.76
N GLY A 102 -7.83 11.13 15.03
CA GLY A 102 -8.05 10.01 14.10
C GLY A 102 -8.35 8.67 14.80
N PHE A 103 -8.33 8.59 16.13
CA PHE A 103 -8.45 7.34 16.88
C PHE A 103 -9.58 7.38 17.90
N GLY A 104 -10.26 6.24 18.08
CA GLY A 104 -11.37 6.11 19.02
C GLY A 104 -12.73 6.54 18.45
N THR A 105 -12.77 6.95 17.18
CA THR A 105 -14.00 7.22 16.43
C THR A 105 -14.43 5.96 15.68
N THR A 106 -15.73 5.70 15.60
CA THR A 106 -16.26 4.56 14.84
C THR A 106 -16.39 4.92 13.37
N HIS A 107 -15.62 4.26 12.52
CA HIS A 107 -15.65 4.41 11.06
C HIS A 107 -16.53 3.33 10.43
N GLN A 108 -17.12 3.62 9.27
CA GLN A 108 -17.79 2.61 8.44
C GLN A 108 -16.83 2.17 7.34
N CYS A 109 -16.22 0.98 7.54
CA CYS A 109 -15.23 0.44 6.62
C CYS A 109 -15.86 -0.60 5.68
N ALA A 110 -15.28 -0.74 4.48
CA ALA A 110 -15.52 -1.93 3.66
C ALA A 110 -14.94 -3.18 4.37
N ASP A 111 -15.52 -4.35 4.13
CA ASP A 111 -14.99 -5.62 4.64
C ASP A 111 -13.70 -5.99 3.90
N TYR A 112 -12.57 -5.57 4.45
CA TYR A 112 -11.25 -5.77 3.86
C TYR A 112 -10.82 -7.25 3.88
N GLU A 113 -11.18 -7.98 4.95
CA GLU A 113 -10.82 -9.39 5.09
C GLU A 113 -11.57 -10.28 4.10
N GLU A 114 -12.85 -9.97 3.83
CA GLU A 114 -13.58 -10.62 2.74
C GLU A 114 -12.92 -10.38 1.39
N LEU A 115 -12.52 -9.14 1.10
CA LEU A 115 -11.83 -8.78 -0.15
C LEU A 115 -10.52 -9.57 -0.31
N VAL A 116 -9.68 -9.63 0.72
CA VAL A 116 -8.44 -10.41 0.69
C VAL A 116 -8.73 -11.88 0.43
N ARG A 117 -9.66 -12.49 1.17
CA ARG A 117 -10.04 -13.90 0.98
C ARG A 117 -10.57 -14.19 -0.43
N ARG A 118 -11.27 -13.24 -1.04
CA ARG A 118 -11.77 -13.36 -2.42
C ARG A 118 -10.63 -13.46 -3.42
N VAL A 119 -9.61 -12.63 -3.29
CA VAL A 119 -8.45 -12.65 -4.21
C VAL A 119 -7.64 -13.93 -4.03
N GLU A 120 -7.42 -14.37 -2.79
CA GLU A 120 -6.78 -15.66 -2.52
C GLU A 120 -7.58 -16.83 -3.12
N GLN A 121 -8.91 -16.74 -3.16
CA GLN A 121 -9.75 -17.73 -3.79
C GLN A 121 -9.55 -17.78 -5.30
N TRP A 122 -9.47 -16.63 -5.97
CA TRP A 122 -9.22 -16.58 -7.41
C TRP A 122 -7.86 -17.18 -7.78
N HIS A 123 -6.81 -16.96 -7.00
CA HIS A 123 -5.52 -17.63 -7.23
C HIS A 123 -5.66 -19.16 -7.23
N ARG A 124 -6.38 -19.70 -6.24
CA ARG A 124 -6.63 -21.15 -6.14
C ARG A 124 -7.42 -21.69 -7.34
N GLU A 125 -8.39 -20.93 -7.84
CA GLU A 125 -9.25 -21.32 -8.96
C GLU A 125 -8.50 -21.31 -10.30
N ASN A 126 -7.52 -20.42 -10.48
CA ASN A 126 -6.73 -20.34 -11.71
C ASN A 126 -5.59 -21.36 -11.80
N GLY A 127 -5.28 -22.07 -10.71
CA GLY A 127 -4.06 -22.87 -10.63
C GLY A 127 -2.78 -22.03 -10.77
N GLU A 128 -2.87 -20.73 -10.48
CA GLU A 128 -1.68 -19.90 -10.24
C GLU A 128 -1.10 -20.42 -8.91
N ASP A 129 0.05 -21.08 -8.97
CA ASP A 129 0.68 -21.62 -7.78
C ASP A 129 0.76 -20.52 -6.72
N MET A 130 0.37 -20.86 -5.49
CA MET A 130 0.61 -20.03 -4.31
C MET A 130 2.12 -20.03 -4.03
N GLU A 131 2.93 -19.59 -5.00
CA GLU A 131 4.28 -19.21 -4.71
C GLU A 131 4.16 -18.05 -3.73
N VAL A 132 4.60 -18.31 -2.50
CA VAL A 132 4.97 -17.26 -1.54
C VAL A 132 6.24 -16.63 -2.11
N GLU A 133 6.15 -16.08 -3.32
CA GLU A 133 7.03 -15.00 -3.67
C GLU A 133 6.59 -13.82 -2.82
N SER A 134 7.21 -13.75 -1.64
CA SER A 134 7.56 -12.50 -0.95
C SER A 134 8.43 -11.59 -1.83
N THR A 135 8.38 -11.73 -3.15
CA THR A 135 8.93 -10.77 -4.07
C THR A 135 7.89 -9.66 -4.12
N HIS A 136 8.06 -8.71 -3.21
CA HIS A 136 8.03 -7.32 -3.63
C HIS A 136 9.09 -7.16 -4.74
N ALA A 137 8.86 -7.78 -5.90
CA ALA A 137 9.69 -7.63 -7.07
C ALA A 137 9.43 -6.21 -7.53
N HIS A 138 10.32 -5.30 -7.10
CA HIS A 138 10.51 -4.00 -7.71
C HIS A 138 10.41 -4.20 -9.22
N HIS A 139 9.30 -3.75 -9.80
CA HIS A 139 9.08 -3.86 -11.23
C HIS A 139 10.13 -2.97 -11.89
N GLN A 140 11.22 -3.58 -12.37
CA GLN A 140 12.14 -2.93 -13.30
C GLN A 140 11.36 -2.61 -14.58
N HIS A 141 11.15 -1.33 -14.83
CA HIS A 141 10.70 -0.87 -16.13
C HIS A 141 11.89 -0.90 -17.11
N PRO A 142 11.73 -1.45 -18.33
CA PRO A 142 12.75 -1.33 -19.37
C PRO A 142 12.87 0.13 -19.82
N HIS A 143 14.11 0.49 -20.14
CA HIS A 143 14.60 1.79 -20.64
C HIS A 143 13.71 2.48 -21.68
#